data_AF-A0A1J1ED21-F1
#
_entry.id   AF-A0A1J1ED21-F1
#
_cell.length_a   1.000
_cell.length_b   1.000
_cell.length_c   1.000
_cell.angle_alpha   90.00
_cell.angle_beta   90.00
_cell.angle_gamma   90.00
#
_symmetry.space_group_name_H-M   'P 1'
#
loop_
_entity.id
_entity.type
_entity.pdbx_description
1 polymer ?
#
loop_
_entity_poly.entity_id
_entity_poly.type
_entity_poly.pdbx_seq_one_letter_code
_entity_poly.pdbx_strand_id
1 'polypeptide(L)' 'MALEFKLSEKSTYFNTGDWVKDYAYLVFDGKEAVLKKNRSIDLL' A
#
# COMPACT_ATOMS: atom_id res chain seq x y z
N MET A 1 -5.58 -9.44 -2.13
CA MET A 1 -4.78 -8.62 -3.06
C MET A 1 -4.88 -7.19 -2.63
N ALA A 2 -3.73 -6.54 -2.39
CA ALA A 2 -3.69 -5.12 -2.06
C ALA A 2 -4.10 -4.27 -3.27
N LEU A 3 -4.78 -3.15 -3.03
CA LEU A 3 -5.33 -2.28 -4.07
C LEU A 3 -5.09 -0.82 -3.73
N GLU A 4 -4.67 -0.06 -4.72
CA GLU A 4 -4.64 1.40 -4.70
C GLU A 4 -5.57 1.91 -5.80
N PHE A 5 -6.48 2.81 -5.45
CA PHE A 5 -7.48 3.33 -6.38
C PHE A 5 -7.79 4.79 -6.12
N LYS A 6 -7.68 5.64 -7.14
CA LYS A 6 -8.03 7.06 -7.07
C LYS A 6 -9.55 7.24 -7.12
N LEU A 7 -10.13 7.81 -6.08
CA LEU A 7 -11.58 8.06 -5.98
C LEU A 7 -11.97 9.40 -6.62
N SER A 8 -11.11 10.40 -6.49
CA SER A 8 -11.30 11.74 -7.06
C SER A 8 -9.95 12.43 -7.27
N GLU A 9 -9.95 13.67 -7.75
CA GLU A 9 -8.71 14.47 -7.85
C GLU A 9 -7.95 14.58 -6.53
N LYS A 10 -8.65 14.58 -5.38
CA LYS A 10 -8.08 14.84 -4.05
C LYS A 10 -8.17 13.65 -3.08
N SER A 11 -8.61 12.48 -3.54
CA SER A 11 -8.76 11.32 -2.65
C SER A 11 -8.36 10.00 -3.30
N THR A 12 -7.72 9.15 -2.50
CA THR A 12 -7.28 7.81 -2.87
C THR A 12 -7.74 6.80 -1.82
N TYR A 13 -8.30 5.69 -2.28
CA TYR A 13 -8.62 4.53 -1.46
C TYR A 13 -7.44 3.54 -1.50
N PHE A 14 -7.10 3.03 -0.32
CA PHE A 14 -6.09 2.00 -0.14
C PHE A 14 -6.71 0.80 0.55
N ASN A 15 -6.50 -0.38 -0.02
CA ASN A 15 -6.77 -1.67 0.62
C ASN A 15 -5.43 -2.38 0.80
N THR A 16 -5.07 -2.70 2.04
CA THR A 16 -3.80 -3.38 2.38
C THR A 16 -3.85 -4.89 2.14
N GLY A 17 -4.98 -5.43 1.68
CA GLY A 17 -5.18 -6.85 1.47
C GLY A 17 -5.24 -7.64 2.79
N ASP A 18 -5.10 -8.96 2.65
CA ASP A 18 -5.03 -9.90 3.76
C ASP A 18 -3.60 -9.91 4.32
N TRP A 19 -3.42 -9.55 5.59
CA TRP A 19 -2.12 -9.51 6.28
C TRP A 19 -1.29 -10.80 6.22
N VAL A 20 -1.92 -11.98 6.17
CA VAL A 20 -1.22 -13.29 6.16
C VAL A 20 -0.75 -13.66 4.75
N LYS A 21 -1.35 -13.09 3.71
CA LYS A 21 -1.09 -13.46 2.31
C LYS A 21 -0.43 -12.36 1.51
N ASP A 22 -0.90 -11.13 1.69
CA ASP A 22 -0.53 -9.99 0.87
C ASP A 22 0.70 -9.26 1.41
N TYR A 23 0.97 -9.33 2.72
CA TYR A 23 2.10 -8.64 3.39
C TYR A 23 2.28 -7.18 2.93
N ALA A 24 1.16 -6.49 2.69
CA ALA A 24 1.14 -5.12 2.25
C ALA A 24 0.79 -4.18 3.41
N TYR A 25 1.35 -2.99 3.38
CA TYR A 25 1.27 -2.00 4.44
C TYR A 25 1.32 -0.59 3.85
N LEU A 26 0.75 0.37 4.57
CA LEU A 26 0.74 1.77 4.16
C LEU A 26 1.86 2.52 4.89
N VAL A 27 2.61 3.34 4.16
CA VAL A 27 3.58 4.28 4.74
C VAL A 27 3.05 5.69 4.53
N PHE A 28 2.97 6.48 5.60
CA PHE A 28 2.59 7.89 5.54
C PHE A 28 3.73 8.75 6.09
N ASP A 29 4.18 9.74 5.32
CA ASP A 29 5.32 10.59 5.66
C ASP A 29 4.94 11.98 6.18
N GLY A 30 3.64 12.23 6.36
CA GLY A 30 3.08 13.55 6.70
C GLY A 30 2.59 14.36 5.50
N LYS A 31 2.85 13.91 4.26
CA LYS A 31 2.40 14.53 3.01
C LYS A 31 1.65 13.56 2.11
N GLU A 32 2.15 12.34 1.96
CA GLU A 32 1.59 11.33 1.08
C GLU A 32 1.56 9.95 1.73
N ALA A 33 0.60 9.14 1.28
CA ALA A 33 0.46 7.75 1.67
C ALA A 33 0.82 6.85 0.50
N VAL A 34 1.68 5.85 0.74
CA VAL A 34 2.16 4.91 -0.28
C VAL A 34 1.88 3.48 0.18
N LEU A 35 1.24 2.69 -0.68
CA LEU A 35 1.00 1.26 -0.45
C LEU A 35 2.24 0.46 -0.83
N LYS A 36 2.90 -0.12 0.16
CA LYS A 36 4.07 -1.00 -0.03
C LYS A 36 3.67 -2.46 0.16
N LYS A 37 4.44 -3.35 -0.46
CA LYS A 37 4.34 -4.80 -0.26
C LYS A 37 5.71 -5.34 0.13
N ASN A 38 5.75 -6.20 1.14
CA ASN A 38 6.99 -6.86 1.52
C ASN A 38 7.33 -7.92 0.44
N ARG A 39 8.26 -7.60 -0.46
CA ARG A 39 8.94 -8.59 -1.28
C ARG A 39 10.27 -8.87 -0.61
N SER A 40 10.40 -10.05 -0.01
CA SER A 40 11.62 -10.54 0.66
C SER A 40 12.83 -10.75 -0.28
N ILE A 41 12.94 -10.03 -1.41
CA ILE A 41 13.98 -10.23 -2.44
C ILE A 41 14.75 -8.95 -2.83
N ASP A 42 14.31 -7.74 -2.48
CA ASP A 42 15.04 -6.52 -2.88
C ASP A 42 16.11 -6.07 -1.85
N LEU A 43 16.55 -6.98 -0.97
CA LEU A 43 17.64 -6.76 -0.01
C LEU A 43 18.76 -7.82 -0.11
N LEU A 44 18.89 -8.50 -1.26
CA LEU A 44 20.07 -9.30 -1.61
C LEU A 44 20.65 -8.88 -2.95
#